data_AF-A0A813EH13-F1
#
_entry.id   AF-A0A813EH13-F1
#
_cell.length_a   1.000
_cell.length_b   1.000
_cell.length_c   1.000
_cell.angle_alpha   90.00
_cell.angle_beta   90.00
_cell.angle_gamma   90.00
#
_symmetry.space_group_name_H-M   'P 1'
#
loop_
_entity.id
_entity.type
_entity.pdbx_description
1 polymer ?
#
loop_
_entity_poly.entity_id
_entity_poly.type
_entity_poly.pdbx_seq_one_letter_code
_entity_poly.pdbx_strand_id
1 'polypeptide(L)'
;NTGTGYWASVVVPFDISTDPSIDMLTVLLDQATLPTKLGETQPLLVSTNVGLNLSEFFENVSFQHFWATLPTGCPGTDVHSRILMRNSTILTSQRAVKQILAALTFAPGLPPVLPPQDTWQVNSCPRGSTCSAAKAQDLTSKLTEAQSLESSALATLEKAKSAMDASLLELNSSNVTNAVYDQALGNKATLVDAETAMSGSKKLVVQIQTEMSQATSKVWDADAPPSTPTGNTTTTT
;
A
#
# COMPACT_ATOMS: atom_id res chain seq x y z
N ASN A 1 -3.24 29.31 -9.42
CA ASN A 1 -2.00 28.99 -8.68
C ASN A 1 -0.97 28.55 -9.71
N THR A 2 -0.07 29.43 -10.15
CA THR A 2 0.95 29.14 -11.20
C THR A 2 2.16 28.46 -10.58
N GLY A 3 1.91 27.37 -9.85
CA GLY A 3 2.75 26.85 -8.78
C GLY A 3 4.20 26.53 -9.15
N THR A 4 5.10 27.48 -9.00
CA THR A 4 6.54 27.25 -9.03
C THR A 4 6.96 26.63 -7.70
N GLY A 5 7.26 25.33 -7.69
CA GLY A 5 7.69 24.57 -6.51
C GLY A 5 7.44 23.07 -6.68
N TYR A 6 8.14 22.23 -5.92
CA TYR A 6 7.82 20.82 -5.83
C TYR A 6 6.61 20.61 -4.92
N TRP A 7 5.52 20.11 -5.47
CA TRP A 7 4.28 19.81 -4.75
C TRP A 7 4.27 18.33 -4.34
N ALA A 8 3.80 18.04 -3.12
CA ALA A 8 3.57 16.67 -2.67
C ALA A 8 2.07 16.41 -2.50
N SER A 9 1.61 15.26 -2.97
CA SER A 9 0.26 14.74 -2.76
C SER A 9 0.32 13.62 -1.74
N VAL A 10 -0.35 13.80 -0.61
CA VAL A 10 -0.43 12.77 0.44
C VAL A 10 -1.71 11.96 0.22
N VAL A 11 -1.55 10.66 -0.01
CA VAL A 11 -2.65 9.72 -0.21
C VAL A 11 -2.85 8.94 1.09
N VAL A 12 -4.07 9.01 1.61
CA VAL A 12 -4.44 8.38 2.88
C VAL A 12 -5.60 7.44 2.60
N PRO A 13 -5.40 6.12 2.75
CA PRO A 13 -6.48 5.17 2.53
C PRO A 13 -7.40 5.15 3.76
N PHE A 14 -8.69 4.96 3.52
CA PHE A 14 -9.72 4.92 4.56
C PHE A 14 -10.46 3.60 4.55
N ASP A 15 -10.81 3.11 5.74
CA ASP A 15 -11.70 1.95 5.94
C ASP A 15 -12.94 2.36 6.71
N ILE A 16 -14.08 1.75 6.36
CA ILE A 16 -15.35 2.02 7.04
C ILE A 16 -15.39 1.20 8.34
N SER A 17 -15.58 1.88 9.47
CA SER A 17 -15.79 1.26 10.78
C SER A 17 -17.16 1.63 11.35
N THR A 18 -17.77 0.72 12.11
CA THR A 18 -18.96 0.99 12.93
C THR A 18 -18.62 1.72 14.22
N ASP A 19 -17.35 1.68 14.63
CA ASP A 19 -16.80 2.40 15.79
C ASP A 19 -15.48 3.06 15.36
N PRO A 20 -15.53 4.15 14.57
CA PRO A 20 -14.35 4.92 14.26
C PRO A 20 -13.96 5.71 15.51
N SER A 21 -13.04 5.18 16.30
CA SER A 21 -12.52 5.83 17.51
C SER A 21 -12.10 7.29 17.25
N ILE A 22 -11.57 7.56 16.05
CA ILE A 22 -11.43 8.91 15.48
C ILE A 22 -11.94 8.92 14.03
N ASP A 23 -13.04 9.63 13.78
CA ASP A 23 -13.53 9.90 12.43
C ASP A 23 -13.17 11.33 11.98
N MET A 24 -11.94 11.50 11.49
CA MET A 24 -11.47 12.81 11.06
C MET A 24 -12.21 13.34 9.82
N LEU A 25 -12.74 12.47 8.94
CA LEU A 25 -13.56 12.94 7.83
C LEU A 25 -14.85 13.58 8.35
N THR A 26 -15.46 13.02 9.39
CA THR A 26 -16.61 13.68 10.04
C THR A 26 -16.24 15.07 10.55
N VAL A 27 -15.05 15.29 11.12
CA VAL A 27 -14.60 16.63 11.55
C VAL A 27 -14.46 17.60 10.37
N LEU A 28 -13.92 17.15 9.23
CA LEU A 28 -13.82 17.96 8.01
C LEU A 28 -15.18 18.33 7.42
N LEU A 29 -16.14 17.41 7.55
CA LEU A 29 -17.49 17.51 7.00
C LEU A 29 -18.45 18.23 7.94
N ASP A 30 -18.14 18.27 9.24
CA ASP A 30 -18.97 18.94 10.22
C ASP A 30 -19.01 20.43 9.88
N GLN A 31 -20.21 20.92 9.55
CA GLN A 31 -20.49 22.29 9.12
C GLN A 31 -19.97 22.66 7.71
N ALA A 32 -19.37 21.74 6.96
CA ALA A 32 -19.05 21.97 5.56
C ALA A 32 -20.31 21.81 4.69
N THR A 33 -20.56 22.78 3.81
CA THR A 33 -21.58 22.62 2.76
C THR A 33 -20.90 21.96 1.56
N LEU A 34 -21.14 20.65 1.40
CA LEU A 34 -20.58 19.93 0.27
C LEU A 34 -21.22 20.37 -1.06
N PRO A 35 -20.44 20.45 -2.15
CA PRO A 35 -20.95 20.72 -3.49
C PRO A 35 -22.08 19.76 -3.88
N THR A 36 -23.14 20.30 -4.48
CA THR A 36 -24.26 19.50 -5.01
C THR A 36 -24.39 19.58 -6.52
N LYS A 37 -23.63 20.49 -7.15
CA LYS A 37 -23.61 20.71 -8.60
C LYS A 37 -22.18 20.85 -9.11
N LEU A 38 -22.01 20.57 -10.40
CA LEU A 38 -20.74 20.75 -11.09
C LEU A 38 -20.28 22.21 -11.01
N GLY A 39 -19.02 22.43 -10.63
CA GLY A 39 -18.41 23.76 -10.54
C GLY A 39 -18.63 24.50 -9.21
N GLU A 40 -19.47 23.97 -8.31
CA GLU A 40 -19.57 24.50 -6.94
C GLU A 40 -18.29 24.16 -6.16
N THR A 41 -17.70 25.17 -5.51
CA THR A 41 -16.57 25.00 -4.59
C THR A 41 -16.91 25.65 -3.27
N GLN A 42 -16.58 24.99 -2.17
CA GLN A 42 -16.74 25.50 -0.81
C GLN A 42 -15.51 25.13 0.01
N PRO A 43 -15.05 25.99 0.92
CA PRO A 43 -13.99 25.64 1.84
C PRO A 43 -14.44 24.52 2.79
N LEU A 44 -13.56 23.54 3.00
CA LEU A 44 -13.67 22.60 4.12
C LEU A 44 -12.99 23.23 5.35
N LEU A 45 -13.42 22.87 6.57
CA LEU A 45 -12.91 23.45 7.83
C LEU A 45 -13.11 24.96 7.95
N VAL A 46 -14.36 25.42 7.84
CA VAL A 46 -14.72 26.84 8.00
C VAL A 46 -14.75 27.26 9.47
N SER A 47 -14.81 26.29 10.39
CA SER A 47 -14.96 26.51 11.83
C SER A 47 -13.67 26.20 12.58
N THR A 48 -13.25 27.11 13.47
CA THR A 48 -12.14 26.93 14.41
C THR A 48 -12.52 26.10 15.64
N ASN A 49 -13.80 25.72 15.78
CA ASN A 49 -14.33 25.14 17.01
C ASN A 49 -13.94 23.68 17.21
N VAL A 50 -13.59 22.97 16.14
CA VAL A 50 -13.07 21.60 16.20
C VAL A 50 -11.69 21.60 15.56
N GLY A 51 -10.65 21.44 16.39
CA GLY A 51 -9.29 21.38 15.90
C GLY A 51 -9.07 20.11 15.07
N LEU A 52 -8.58 20.28 13.83
CA LEU A 52 -8.14 19.15 13.03
C LEU A 52 -6.87 18.57 13.63
N ASN A 53 -6.96 17.36 14.20
CA ASN A 53 -5.78 16.66 14.70
C ASN A 53 -5.09 15.90 13.56
N LEU A 54 -4.07 16.51 12.97
CA LEU A 54 -3.26 15.86 11.92
C LEU A 54 -2.23 14.87 12.48
N SER A 55 -2.03 14.78 13.79
CA SER A 55 -1.09 13.81 14.36
C SER A 55 -1.39 12.39 13.93
N GLU A 56 -2.66 11.98 13.85
CA GLU A 56 -3.03 10.62 13.45
C GLU A 56 -2.70 10.27 12.00
N PHE A 57 -2.55 11.29 11.15
CA PHE A 57 -2.16 11.13 9.75
C PHE A 57 -0.67 10.84 9.62
N PHE A 58 0.14 11.40 10.51
CA PHE A 58 1.59 11.50 10.36
C PHE A 58 2.39 10.93 11.54
N GLU A 59 1.79 10.53 12.64
CA GLU A 59 2.51 9.93 13.75
C GLU A 59 2.52 8.41 13.62
N ASN A 60 3.67 7.81 13.90
CA ASN A 60 3.87 6.36 13.93
C ASN A 60 3.49 5.62 12.63
N VAL A 61 3.51 6.33 11.50
CA VAL A 61 3.27 5.77 10.18
C VAL A 61 4.45 6.01 9.25
N SER A 62 4.50 5.23 8.18
CA SER A 62 5.41 5.47 7.07
C SER A 62 4.63 5.68 5.78
N PHE A 63 5.26 6.33 4.83
CA PHE A 63 4.72 6.60 3.51
C PHE A 63 5.57 5.93 2.45
N GLN A 64 4.92 5.34 1.45
CA GLN A 64 5.56 4.99 0.20
C GLN A 64 5.65 6.24 -0.66
N HIS A 65 6.86 6.54 -1.12
CA HIS A 65 7.19 7.71 -1.91
C HIS A 65 7.53 7.31 -3.34
N PHE A 66 6.97 8.04 -4.29
CA PHE A 66 7.32 7.97 -5.70
C PHE A 66 6.96 9.28 -6.42
N TRP A 67 7.49 9.45 -7.63
CA TRP A 67 7.11 10.56 -8.51
C TRP A 67 6.01 10.13 -9.48
N ALA A 68 5.04 11.01 -9.71
CA ALA A 68 4.00 10.79 -10.70
C ALA A 68 3.65 12.10 -11.41
N THR A 69 3.02 11.98 -12.58
CA THR A 69 2.45 13.09 -13.33
C THR A 69 0.95 13.09 -13.08
N LEU A 70 0.42 14.20 -12.54
CA LEU A 70 -0.99 14.37 -12.21
C LEU A 70 -1.64 15.33 -13.22
N PRO A 71 -2.85 15.00 -13.72
CA PRO A 71 -3.60 15.94 -14.54
C PRO A 71 -4.06 17.11 -13.68
N THR A 72 -4.11 18.30 -14.29
CA THR A 72 -4.73 19.46 -13.65
C THR A 72 -6.11 19.73 -14.23
N GLY A 73 -6.85 20.66 -13.62
CA GLY A 73 -8.11 21.16 -14.17
C GLY A 73 -7.94 22.00 -15.45
N CYS A 74 -6.71 22.31 -15.87
CA CYS A 74 -6.42 23.06 -17.07
C CYS A 74 -6.11 22.09 -18.24
N PRO A 75 -6.82 22.18 -19.38
CA PRO A 75 -6.63 21.26 -20.51
C PRO A 75 -5.18 21.23 -21.01
N GLY A 76 -4.64 20.02 -21.19
CA GLY A 76 -3.29 19.81 -21.73
C GLY A 76 -2.17 20.20 -20.77
N THR A 77 -2.47 20.37 -19.48
CA THR A 77 -1.45 20.68 -18.47
C THR A 77 -1.46 19.66 -17.35
N ASP A 78 -0.31 19.01 -17.21
CA ASP A 78 -0.03 18.09 -16.12
C ASP A 78 1.03 18.69 -15.19
N VAL A 79 1.04 18.24 -13.95
CA VAL A 79 2.06 18.62 -12.97
C VAL A 79 2.77 17.39 -12.47
N HIS A 80 4.09 17.45 -12.37
CA HIS A 80 4.82 16.43 -11.66
C HIS A 80 4.67 16.64 -10.16
N SER A 81 4.27 15.59 -9.45
CA SER A 81 4.05 15.63 -8.01
C SER A 81 4.74 14.46 -7.35
N ARG A 82 5.25 14.73 -6.15
CA ARG A 82 5.71 13.72 -5.22
C ARG A 82 4.49 13.06 -4.57
N ILE A 83 4.28 11.78 -4.77
CA ILE A 83 3.20 11.04 -4.12
C ILE A 83 3.72 10.42 -2.82
N LEU A 84 2.97 10.58 -1.74
CA LEU A 84 3.24 9.99 -0.42
C LEU A 84 2.02 9.16 -0.01
N MET A 85 2.08 7.86 -0.21
CA MET A 85 1.00 6.94 0.13
C MET A 85 1.19 6.34 1.51
N ARG A 86 0.29 6.64 2.44
CA ARG A 86 0.33 6.13 3.82
C ARG A 86 0.26 4.59 3.83
N ASN A 87 1.09 3.95 4.64
CA ASN A 87 1.18 2.49 4.75
C ASN A 87 0.06 1.83 5.57
N SER A 88 -0.91 2.60 6.04
CA SER A 88 -1.97 2.17 6.95
C SER A 88 -3.24 2.91 6.63
N THR A 89 -4.39 2.29 6.91
CA THR A 89 -5.71 2.90 6.74
C THR A 89 -6.09 3.74 7.96
N ILE A 90 -6.94 4.74 7.73
CA ILE A 90 -7.62 5.49 8.79
C ILE A 90 -9.07 5.05 8.81
N LEU A 91 -9.59 4.78 9.99
CA LEU A 91 -10.99 4.40 10.14
C LEU A 91 -11.88 5.63 9.99
N THR A 92 -13.02 5.48 9.33
CA THR A 92 -14.02 6.53 9.18
C THR A 92 -15.43 5.96 9.28
N SER A 93 -16.41 6.80 9.58
CA SER A 93 -17.80 6.36 9.62
C SER A 93 -18.35 6.17 8.21
N GLN A 94 -19.32 5.25 8.11
CA GLN A 94 -20.09 5.07 6.89
C GLN A 94 -20.82 6.37 6.47
N ARG A 95 -21.19 7.22 7.42
CA ARG A 95 -21.88 8.49 7.15
C ARG A 95 -20.97 9.45 6.38
N ALA A 96 -19.74 9.65 6.85
CA ALA A 96 -18.78 10.55 6.19
C ALA A 96 -18.49 10.10 4.75
N VAL A 97 -18.23 8.80 4.55
CA VAL A 97 -17.99 8.23 3.22
C VAL A 97 -19.17 8.46 2.29
N LYS A 98 -20.40 8.20 2.73
CA LYS A 98 -21.61 8.45 1.91
C LYS A 98 -21.75 9.92 1.50
N GLN A 99 -21.46 10.86 2.41
CA GLN A 99 -21.53 12.29 2.10
C GLN A 99 -20.49 12.70 1.05
N ILE A 100 -19.25 12.21 1.18
CA ILE A 100 -18.18 12.48 0.20
C ILE A 100 -18.52 11.87 -1.16
N LEU A 101 -18.95 10.59 -1.20
CA LEU A 101 -19.31 9.94 -2.46
C LEU A 101 -20.46 10.67 -3.18
N ALA A 102 -21.45 11.16 -2.43
CA ALA A 102 -22.53 11.96 -3.01
C ALA A 102 -21.99 13.25 -3.66
N ALA A 103 -21.07 13.96 -2.99
CA ALA A 103 -20.45 15.16 -3.53
C ALA A 103 -19.54 14.89 -4.75
N LEU A 104 -18.92 13.70 -4.80
CA LEU A 104 -18.04 13.28 -5.90
C LEU A 104 -18.79 12.70 -7.11
N THR A 105 -20.13 12.65 -7.11
CA THR A 105 -20.93 12.11 -8.22
C THR A 105 -20.61 12.79 -9.58
N PHE A 106 -20.22 14.06 -9.55
CA PHE A 106 -19.86 14.84 -10.74
C PHE A 106 -18.35 15.02 -10.92
N ALA A 107 -17.53 14.44 -10.03
CA ALA A 107 -16.10 14.51 -10.18
C ALA A 107 -15.68 13.71 -11.42
N PRO A 108 -14.77 14.24 -12.27
CA PRO A 108 -14.25 13.48 -13.39
C PRO A 108 -13.59 12.21 -12.86
N GLY A 109 -13.93 11.07 -13.46
CA GLY A 109 -13.26 9.81 -13.18
C GLY A 109 -11.83 9.88 -13.69
N LEU A 110 -10.89 10.18 -12.80
CA LEU A 110 -9.47 10.09 -13.10
C LEU A 110 -9.01 8.65 -12.86
N PRO A 111 -8.20 8.07 -13.77
CA PRO A 111 -7.62 6.77 -13.51
C PRO A 111 -6.78 6.85 -12.22
N PRO A 112 -6.80 5.80 -11.37
CA PRO A 112 -5.99 5.78 -10.17
C PRO A 112 -4.51 5.85 -10.57
N VAL A 113 -3.74 6.65 -9.83
CA VAL A 113 -2.29 6.67 -9.97
C VAL A 113 -1.76 5.37 -9.37
N LEU A 114 -1.26 4.48 -10.25
CA LEU A 114 -0.63 3.25 -9.81
C LEU A 114 0.80 3.55 -9.37
N PRO A 115 1.23 3.07 -8.19
CA PRO A 115 2.61 3.18 -7.80
C PRO A 115 3.50 2.38 -8.77
N PRO A 116 4.73 2.84 -9.05
CA PRO A 116 5.72 2.04 -9.74
C PRO A 116 6.10 0.79 -8.92
N GLN A 117 6.82 -0.14 -9.54
CA GLN A 117 7.33 -1.34 -8.84
C GLN A 117 8.29 -0.98 -7.69
N ASP A 118 9.00 0.14 -7.82
CA ASP A 118 10.00 0.60 -6.86
C ASP A 118 9.51 1.87 -6.18
N THR A 119 9.35 1.84 -4.86
CA THR A 119 8.99 3.02 -4.06
C THR A 119 9.93 3.17 -2.87
N TRP A 120 10.03 4.39 -2.34
CA TRP A 120 10.84 4.67 -1.16
C TRP A 120 9.97 4.73 0.09
N GLN A 121 10.34 4.01 1.14
CA GLN A 121 9.67 4.17 2.42
C GLN A 121 10.26 5.37 3.17
N VAL A 122 9.41 6.33 3.55
CA VAL A 122 9.78 7.49 4.36
C VAL A 122 8.94 7.54 5.64
N ASN A 123 9.56 7.97 6.74
CA ASN A 123 8.84 8.24 7.98
C ASN A 123 8.47 9.72 8.04
N SER A 124 7.30 10.01 8.59
CA SER A 124 6.89 11.37 8.91
C SER A 124 7.49 11.81 10.24
N CYS A 125 7.71 13.12 10.33
CA CYS A 125 8.32 13.76 11.48
C CYS A 125 7.55 15.07 11.77
N PRO A 126 6.83 15.16 12.89
CA PRO A 126 6.18 16.40 13.26
C PRO A 126 7.21 17.53 13.43
N ARG A 127 6.84 18.74 13.00
CA ARG A 127 7.70 19.91 13.11
C ARG A 127 7.98 20.21 14.58
N GLY A 128 9.26 20.31 14.94
CA GLY A 128 9.70 20.58 16.31
C GLY A 128 9.91 19.32 17.17
N SER A 129 9.66 18.13 16.61
CA SER A 129 9.97 16.86 17.27
C SER A 129 11.37 16.37 16.91
N THR A 130 11.96 15.56 17.79
CA THR A 130 13.16 14.79 17.48
C THR A 130 12.76 13.50 16.78
N CYS A 131 13.22 13.32 15.55
CA CYS A 131 12.86 12.15 14.75
C CYS A 131 14.07 11.25 14.53
N SER A 132 13.87 9.95 14.68
CA SER A 132 14.86 8.95 14.28
C SER A 132 14.81 8.76 12.77
N ALA A 133 15.97 8.72 12.13
CA ALA A 133 16.07 8.28 10.74
C ALA A 133 15.40 6.91 10.58
N ALA A 134 14.77 6.69 9.41
CA ALA A 134 14.27 5.38 9.06
C ALA A 134 15.44 4.37 9.14
N LYS A 135 15.24 3.29 9.89
CA LYS A 135 16.26 2.24 9.98
C LYS A 135 16.19 1.41 8.70
N ALA A 136 17.35 1.22 8.07
CA ALA A 136 17.48 0.25 7.00
C ALA A 136 17.02 -1.13 7.51
N GLN A 137 16.26 -1.84 6.68
CA GLN A 137 15.87 -3.21 7.00
C GLN A 137 17.03 -4.15 6.67
N ASP A 138 17.28 -5.12 7.54
CA ASP A 138 18.25 -6.18 7.27
C ASP A 138 17.62 -7.23 6.34
N LEU A 139 17.72 -6.99 5.03
CA LEU A 139 17.22 -7.92 4.01
C LEU A 139 18.02 -9.23 3.98
N THR A 140 19.26 -9.24 4.46
CA THR A 140 20.09 -10.46 4.51
C THR A 140 19.56 -11.43 5.55
N SER A 141 19.24 -10.94 6.74
CA SER A 141 18.61 -11.75 7.79
C SER A 141 17.24 -12.25 7.35
N LYS A 142 16.41 -11.39 6.74
CA LYS A 142 15.10 -11.78 6.19
C LYS A 142 15.22 -12.84 5.10
N LEU A 143 16.19 -12.71 4.19
CA LEU A 143 16.43 -13.70 3.14
C LEU A 143 16.80 -15.06 3.75
N THR A 144 17.68 -15.05 4.76
CA THR A 144 18.09 -16.28 5.47
C THR A 144 16.89 -16.96 6.13
N GLU A 145 16.02 -16.19 6.78
CA GLU A 145 14.77 -16.71 7.36
C GLU A 145 13.83 -17.28 6.30
N ALA A 146 13.61 -16.56 5.20
CA ALA A 146 12.77 -17.02 4.09
C ALA A 146 13.30 -18.30 3.43
N GLN A 147 14.62 -18.43 3.27
CA GLN A 147 15.27 -19.65 2.77
C GLN A 147 15.11 -20.84 3.74
N SER A 148 15.13 -20.57 5.05
CA SER A 148 14.82 -21.59 6.06
C SER A 148 13.37 -22.07 5.95
N LEU A 149 12.41 -21.15 5.76
CA LEU A 149 11.00 -21.47 5.52
C LEU A 149 10.82 -22.24 4.20
N GLU A 150 11.52 -21.88 3.13
CA GLU A 150 11.52 -22.62 1.87
C GLU A 150 12.04 -24.05 2.06
N SER A 151 13.14 -24.21 2.79
CA SER A 151 13.72 -25.54 3.08
C SER A 151 12.77 -26.41 3.91
N SER A 152 12.10 -25.83 4.90
CA SER A 152 11.10 -26.52 5.72
C SER A 152 9.85 -26.92 4.91
N ALA A 153 9.38 -26.02 4.05
CA ALA A 153 8.25 -26.28 3.15
C ALA A 153 8.58 -27.38 2.14
N LEU A 154 9.81 -27.41 1.60
CA LEU A 154 10.27 -28.47 0.71
C LEU A 154 10.27 -29.83 1.42
N ALA A 155 10.82 -29.93 2.63
CA ALA A 155 10.80 -31.18 3.40
C ALA A 155 9.37 -31.66 3.69
N THR A 156 8.46 -30.72 3.99
CA THR A 156 7.04 -31.02 4.19
C THR A 156 6.38 -31.54 2.92
N LEU A 157 6.67 -30.91 1.77
CA LEU A 157 6.19 -31.34 0.47
C LEU A 157 6.69 -32.73 0.09
N GLU A 158 7.97 -33.03 0.30
CA GLU A 158 8.54 -34.36 0.06
C GLU A 158 7.88 -35.44 0.91
N LYS A 159 7.64 -35.16 2.20
CA LYS A 159 6.91 -36.06 3.09
C LYS A 159 5.47 -36.29 2.63
N ALA A 160 4.76 -35.22 2.24
CA ALA A 160 3.39 -35.32 1.75
C ALA A 160 3.29 -36.11 0.43
N LYS A 161 4.26 -35.92 -0.48
CA LYS A 161 4.39 -36.71 -1.71
C LYS A 161 4.58 -38.19 -1.40
N SER A 162 5.54 -38.52 -0.53
CA SER A 162 5.78 -39.91 -0.13
C SER A 162 4.56 -40.58 0.50
N ALA A 163 3.81 -39.85 1.35
CA ALA A 163 2.57 -40.35 1.94
C ALA A 163 1.47 -40.58 0.89
N MET A 164 1.34 -39.68 -0.09
CA MET A 164 0.39 -39.84 -1.19
C MET A 164 0.77 -41.02 -2.10
N ASP A 165 2.06 -41.17 -2.43
CA ASP A 165 2.56 -42.30 -3.21
C ASP A 165 2.29 -43.64 -2.51
N ALA A 166 2.47 -43.71 -1.19
CA ALA A 166 2.12 -44.88 -0.39
C ALA A 166 0.61 -45.17 -0.45
N SER A 167 -0.25 -44.15 -0.31
CA SER A 167 -1.70 -44.32 -0.45
C SER A 167 -2.13 -44.75 -1.85
N LEU A 168 -1.44 -44.31 -2.91
CA LEU A 168 -1.71 -44.76 -4.27
C LEU A 168 -1.34 -46.24 -4.48
N LEU A 169 -0.24 -46.70 -3.88
CA LEU A 169 0.12 -48.13 -3.90
C LEU A 169 -0.92 -48.98 -3.18
N GLU A 170 -1.43 -48.54 -2.02
CA GLU A 170 -2.49 -49.23 -1.28
C GLU A 170 -3.82 -49.26 -2.04
N LEU A 171 -4.19 -48.16 -2.71
CA LEU A 171 -5.38 -48.08 -3.57
C LEU A 171 -5.32 -49.01 -4.79
N ASN A 172 -4.12 -49.39 -5.24
CA ASN A 172 -3.93 -50.35 -6.32
C ASN A 172 -4.00 -51.82 -5.86
N SER A 173 -4.19 -52.07 -4.56
CA SER A 173 -4.35 -53.43 -4.02
C SER A 173 -5.77 -53.98 -4.24
N SER A 174 -5.92 -55.30 -4.30
CA SER A 174 -7.21 -55.94 -4.60
C SER A 174 -8.29 -55.77 -3.53
N ASN A 175 -7.95 -55.27 -2.33
CA ASN A 175 -8.84 -55.14 -1.17
C ASN A 175 -8.93 -53.68 -0.69
N VAL A 176 -9.33 -52.76 -1.56
CA VAL A 176 -9.54 -51.36 -1.19
C VAL A 176 -10.72 -51.24 -0.22
N THR A 177 -10.49 -50.63 0.94
CA THR A 177 -11.53 -50.32 1.92
C THR A 177 -11.82 -48.82 1.92
N ASN A 178 -12.98 -48.41 2.45
CA ASN A 178 -13.30 -46.99 2.61
C ASN A 178 -12.24 -46.23 3.44
N ALA A 179 -11.64 -46.89 4.44
CA ALA A 179 -10.57 -46.29 5.25
C ALA A 179 -9.33 -45.95 4.42
N VAL A 180 -8.92 -46.82 3.50
CA VAL A 180 -7.79 -46.57 2.58
C VAL A 180 -8.10 -45.41 1.64
N TYR A 181 -9.34 -45.34 1.15
CA TYR A 181 -9.79 -44.23 0.31
C TYR A 181 -9.80 -42.88 1.05
N ASP A 182 -10.35 -42.84 2.27
CA ASP A 182 -10.40 -41.63 3.10
C ASP A 182 -8.99 -41.14 3.47
N GLN A 183 -8.09 -42.07 3.80
CA GLN A 183 -6.68 -41.76 4.05
C GLN A 183 -6.01 -41.14 2.81
N ALA A 184 -6.26 -41.69 1.61
CA ALA A 184 -5.73 -41.14 0.37
C ALA A 184 -6.26 -39.73 0.09
N LEU A 185 -7.53 -39.45 0.39
CA LEU A 185 -8.09 -38.09 0.30
C LEU A 185 -7.43 -37.13 1.29
N GLY A 186 -7.19 -37.56 2.53
CA GLY A 186 -6.48 -36.76 3.53
C GLY A 186 -5.02 -36.46 3.11
N ASN A 187 -4.31 -37.45 2.57
CA ASN A 187 -2.96 -37.28 2.06
C ASN A 187 -2.92 -36.36 0.83
N LYS A 188 -3.93 -36.45 -0.05
CA LYS A 188 -4.09 -35.51 -1.17
C LYS A 188 -4.28 -34.07 -0.70
N ALA A 189 -5.15 -33.83 0.29
CA ALA A 189 -5.33 -32.49 0.85
C ALA A 189 -4.03 -31.95 1.46
N THR A 190 -3.34 -32.78 2.24
CA THR A 190 -2.02 -32.45 2.83
C THR A 190 -0.98 -32.10 1.77
N LEU A 191 -0.96 -32.83 0.65
CA LEU A 191 -0.07 -32.55 -0.48
C LEU A 191 -0.36 -31.16 -1.10
N VAL A 192 -1.63 -30.83 -1.33
CA VAL A 192 -2.03 -29.51 -1.88
C VAL A 192 -1.65 -28.37 -0.94
N ASP A 193 -1.84 -28.55 0.37
CA ASP A 193 -1.44 -27.56 1.37
C ASP A 193 0.09 -27.36 1.37
N ALA A 194 0.85 -28.45 1.30
CA ALA A 194 2.32 -28.39 1.23
C ALA A 194 2.83 -27.73 -0.06
N GLU A 195 2.18 -27.99 -1.21
CA GLU A 195 2.48 -27.31 -2.48
C GLU A 195 2.22 -25.80 -2.39
N THR A 196 1.12 -25.41 -1.76
CA THR A 196 0.75 -24.01 -1.54
C THR A 196 1.78 -23.31 -0.64
N ALA A 197 2.16 -23.95 0.47
CA ALA A 197 3.18 -23.44 1.38
C ALA A 197 4.53 -23.26 0.67
N MET A 198 4.97 -24.25 -0.12
CA MET A 198 6.21 -24.16 -0.90
C MET A 198 6.16 -23.03 -1.94
N SER A 199 5.05 -22.89 -2.66
CA SER A 199 4.84 -21.79 -3.61
C SER A 199 4.92 -20.43 -2.92
N GLY A 200 4.31 -20.29 -1.75
CA GLY A 200 4.38 -19.09 -0.91
C GLY A 200 5.80 -18.75 -0.47
N SER A 201 6.53 -19.71 0.11
CA SER A 201 7.91 -19.51 0.56
C SER A 201 8.85 -19.15 -0.60
N LYS A 202 8.70 -19.81 -1.76
CA LYS A 202 9.49 -19.49 -2.94
C LYS A 202 9.24 -18.06 -3.45
N LYS A 203 7.97 -17.63 -3.48
CA LYS A 203 7.63 -16.25 -3.84
C LYS A 203 8.25 -15.25 -2.87
N LEU A 204 8.25 -15.54 -1.57
CA LEU A 204 8.86 -14.69 -0.56
C LEU A 204 10.38 -14.55 -0.77
N VAL A 205 11.08 -15.66 -1.04
CA VAL A 205 12.52 -15.64 -1.35
C VAL A 205 12.81 -14.79 -2.58
N VAL A 206 12.07 -15.00 -3.68
CA VAL A 206 12.21 -14.22 -4.91
C VAL A 206 11.93 -12.74 -4.65
N GLN A 207 10.88 -12.43 -3.89
CA GLN A 207 10.53 -11.06 -3.53
C GLN A 207 11.68 -10.38 -2.77
N ILE A 208 12.23 -11.01 -1.72
CA ILE A 208 13.32 -10.41 -0.93
C ILE A 208 14.58 -10.23 -1.80
N GLN A 209 14.89 -11.17 -2.69
CA GLN A 209 16.01 -11.03 -3.63
C GLN A 209 15.79 -9.85 -4.58
N THR A 210 14.57 -9.67 -5.09
CA THR A 210 14.20 -8.49 -5.88
C THR A 210 14.39 -7.21 -5.08
N GLU A 211 13.87 -7.14 -3.85
CA GLU A 211 14.05 -5.99 -2.95
C GLU A 211 15.55 -5.67 -2.71
N MET A 212 16.39 -6.69 -2.52
CA MET A 212 17.84 -6.51 -2.37
C MET A 212 18.48 -5.92 -3.65
N SER A 213 18.09 -6.40 -4.83
CA SER A 213 18.57 -5.87 -6.11
C SER A 213 18.11 -4.44 -6.39
N GLN A 214 16.90 -4.10 -5.98
CA GLN A 214 16.35 -2.75 -6.09
C GLN A 214 17.07 -1.80 -5.13
N ALA A 215 17.26 -2.22 -3.87
CA ALA A 215 17.94 -1.43 -2.84
C ALA A 215 19.39 -1.08 -3.21
N THR A 216 20.06 -1.90 -4.01
CA THR A 216 21.44 -1.65 -4.47
C THR A 216 21.55 -0.80 -5.73
N SER A 217 20.50 -0.75 -6.55
CA SER A 217 20.52 -0.06 -7.87
C SER A 217 19.76 1.26 -7.90
N LYS A 218 18.84 1.49 -6.95
CA LYS A 218 17.96 2.67 -6.94
C LYS A 218 18.55 3.78 -6.09
N VAL A 219 18.47 5.01 -6.61
CA VAL A 219 18.90 6.24 -5.94
C VAL A 219 17.67 7.09 -5.64
N TRP A 220 17.67 7.72 -4.47
CA TRP A 220 16.61 8.65 -4.09
C TRP A 220 16.44 9.74 -5.16
N ASP A 221 15.19 10.04 -5.53
CA ASP A 221 14.85 11.01 -6.57
C ASP A 221 15.46 10.73 -7.97
N ALA A 222 15.93 9.50 -8.26
CA ALA A 222 16.40 9.15 -9.61
C ALA A 222 15.32 9.32 -10.69
N ASP A 223 14.06 9.09 -10.32
CA ASP A 223 12.89 9.26 -11.19
C ASP A 223 12.24 10.64 -11.04
N ALA A 224 12.91 11.59 -10.39
CA ALA A 224 12.39 12.96 -10.28
C ALA A 224 12.33 13.62 -11.66
N PRO A 225 11.26 14.37 -11.96
CA PRO A 225 11.20 15.16 -13.19
C PRO A 225 12.35 16.18 -13.24
N PRO A 226 12.83 16.56 -14.43
CA PRO A 226 13.83 17.61 -14.57
C PRO A 226 13.35 18.89 -13.88
N SER A 227 14.19 19.48 -13.04
CA SER A 227 13.91 20.80 -12.47
C SER A 227 13.82 21.81 -13.61
N THR A 228 12.64 22.38 -13.84
CA THR A 228 12.52 23.52 -14.76
C THR A 228 13.27 24.68 -14.09
N PRO A 229 14.31 25.26 -14.73
CA PRO A 229 15.06 26.35 -14.10
C PRO A 229 14.09 27.48 -13.77
N THR A 230 14.00 27.84 -12.49
CA THR A 230 13.26 29.03 -12.07
C THR A 230 13.88 30.19 -12.82
N GLY A 231 13.16 30.74 -13.80
CA GLY A 231 13.66 31.85 -14.61
C GLY A 231 14.16 32.95 -13.68
N ASN A 232 15.43 33.33 -13.81
CA ASN A 232 16.01 34.41 -13.03
C ASN A 232 15.15 35.66 -13.24
N THR A 233 14.35 36.01 -12.24
CA THR A 233 13.67 37.29 -12.20
C THR A 233 14.77 38.32 -11.97
N THR A 234 15.33 38.85 -13.06
CA THR A 234 16.22 40.00 -13.01
C THR A 234 15.41 41.16 -12.45
N THR A 235 15.57 41.45 -11.18
CA THR A 235 15.01 42.63 -10.54
C THR A 235 15.73 43.84 -11.09
N THR A 236 15.18 44.49 -12.12
CA THR A 236 15.61 45.83 -12.53
C THR A 236 15.12 46.82 -11.47
N THR A 237 16.07 47.31 -10.68
CA THR A 237 15.93 48.51 -9.82
C THR A 237 15.93 49.78 -10.66
#